data_AF-A0A1H0JCK8-F1
#
_entry.id   AF-A0A1H0JCK8-F1
#
_cell.length_a   1.000
_cell.length_b   1.000
_cell.length_c   1.000
_cell.angle_alpha   90.00
_cell.angle_beta   90.00
_cell.angle_gamma   90.00
#
_symmetry.space_group_name_H-M   'P 1'
#
loop_
_entity.id
_entity.type
_entity.pdbx_description
1 polymer ?
#
loop_
_entity_poly.entity_id
_entity_poly.type
_entity_poly.pdbx_seq_one_letter_code
_entity_poly.pdbx_strand_id
1 'polypeptide(L)'
;MILNKDGLIERIVRTKIGISELSRLLNVSRTSIYNWFEQEYLSIDVVCRIGHAIGHDFANEFPEDFARAGNKIMADLMTGNVDQQQYYNTSVQYWMNKYITLLEKHNDLLIQLNRPSGADGGIPGSVVSGIKNTGQHFSPLTH
;
A
#
# COMPACT_ATOMS: atom_id res chain seq x y z
N MET A 1 -15.94 1.16 27.67
CA MET A 1 -14.71 1.95 27.47
C MET A 1 -14.65 2.25 25.99
N ILE A 2 -14.97 3.48 25.59
CA ILE A 2 -14.92 3.88 24.18
C ILE A 2 -13.44 3.90 23.82
N LEU A 3 -13.00 2.98 22.96
CA LEU A 3 -11.60 2.90 22.56
C LEU A 3 -11.39 3.95 21.48
N ASN A 4 -10.94 5.13 21.88
CA ASN A 4 -10.58 6.18 20.94
C ASN A 4 -9.39 5.72 20.07
N LYS A 5 -9.34 6.22 18.83
CA LYS A 5 -8.38 5.81 17.79
C LYS A 5 -6.92 5.92 18.23
N ASP A 6 -6.61 7.03 18.87
CA ASP A 6 -5.35 7.37 19.55
C ASP A 6 -4.94 6.31 20.59
N GLY A 7 -5.84 5.92 21.49
CA GLY A 7 -5.56 4.90 22.52
C GLY A 7 -5.29 3.51 21.95
N LEU A 8 -5.91 3.15 20.82
CA LEU A 8 -5.59 1.90 20.11
C LEU A 8 -4.19 1.96 19.48
N ILE A 9 -3.87 3.05 18.80
CA ILE A 9 -2.57 3.26 18.14
C ILE A 9 -1.45 3.26 19.18
N GLU A 10 -1.61 4.00 20.28
CA GLU A 10 -0.63 4.05 21.36
C GLU A 10 -0.37 2.64 21.93
N ARG A 11 -1.42 1.85 22.17
CA ARG A 11 -1.30 0.48 22.68
C ARG A 11 -0.48 -0.41 21.74
N ILE A 12 -0.77 -0.34 20.43
CA ILE A 12 -0.06 -1.11 19.41
C ILE A 12 1.41 -0.69 19.34
N VAL A 13 1.68 0.62 19.33
CA VAL A 13 3.04 1.17 19.32
C VAL A 13 3.82 0.65 20.51
N ARG A 14 3.29 0.81 21.74
CA ARG A 14 3.99 0.42 22.98
C ARG A 14 4.26 -1.07 23.11
N THR A 15 3.49 -1.91 22.42
CA THR A 15 3.71 -3.35 22.39
C THR A 15 4.88 -3.73 21.47
N LYS A 16 5.14 -2.94 20.42
CA LYS A 16 6.19 -3.20 19.44
C LYS A 16 7.50 -2.49 19.75
N ILE A 17 7.44 -1.19 20.06
CA ILE A 17 8.62 -0.34 20.27
C ILE A 17 8.38 0.74 21.34
N GLY A 18 9.46 1.25 21.91
CA GLY A 18 9.40 2.38 22.84
C GLY A 18 9.21 3.73 22.13
N ILE A 19 8.64 4.71 22.84
CA ILE A 19 8.43 6.09 22.32
C ILE A 19 9.74 6.75 21.88
N SER A 20 10.84 6.51 22.59
CA SER A 20 12.16 7.01 22.21
C SER A 20 12.65 6.45 20.88
N GLU A 21 12.29 5.20 20.57
CA GLU A 21 12.67 4.56 19.31
C GLU A 21 11.79 5.04 18.16
N LEU A 22 10.48 5.17 18.40
CA LEU A 22 9.56 5.76 17.43
C LEU A 22 9.96 7.19 17.05
N SER A 23 10.42 7.98 18.02
CA SER A 23 10.96 9.34 17.83
C SER A 23 12.15 9.36 16.86
N ARG A 24 13.06 8.39 16.97
CA ARG A 24 14.21 8.27 16.07
C ARG A 24 13.79 7.84 14.67
N LEU A 25 12.90 6.87 14.56
CA LEU A 25 12.41 6.37 13.26
C LEU A 25 11.64 7.44 12.47
N LEU A 26 10.84 8.25 13.17
CA LEU A 26 10.03 9.30 12.55
C LEU A 26 10.74 10.65 12.43
N ASN A 27 11.93 10.79 13.02
CA ASN A 27 12.71 12.01 13.10
C ASN A 27 11.90 13.20 13.69
N VAL A 28 11.16 12.93 14.77
CA VAL A 28 10.35 13.92 15.51
C VAL A 28 10.68 13.88 17.00
N SER A 29 10.37 14.96 17.74
CA SER A 29 10.60 14.97 19.19
C SER A 29 9.66 14.00 19.92
N ARG A 30 10.11 13.44 21.06
CA ARG A 30 9.25 12.62 21.92
C ARG A 30 7.98 13.38 22.36
N THR A 31 8.11 14.68 22.64
CA THR A 31 6.97 15.56 22.97
C THR A 31 5.95 15.60 21.84
N SER A 32 6.39 15.66 20.58
CA SER A 32 5.47 15.62 19.43
C SER A 32 4.67 14.32 19.39
N ILE A 33 5.29 13.19 19.74
CA ILE A 33 4.61 11.89 19.79
C ILE A 33 3.57 11.86 20.91
N TYR A 34 3.88 12.37 22.09
CA TYR A 34 2.89 12.46 23.17
C TYR A 34 1.71 13.35 22.77
N ASN A 35 1.99 14.51 22.18
CA ASN A 35 0.96 15.41 21.69
C ASN A 35 0.06 14.73 20.64
N TRP A 36 0.61 13.86 19.79
CA TRP A 36 -0.18 13.11 18.81
C TRP A 36 -1.15 12.11 19.44
N PHE A 37 -0.79 11.52 20.59
CA PHE A 37 -1.67 10.59 21.31
C PHE A 37 -2.69 11.32 22.20
N GLU A 38 -2.40 12.56 22.59
CA GLU A 38 -3.34 13.39 23.35
C GLU A 38 -4.35 14.14 22.45
N GLN A 39 -4.07 14.26 21.15
CA GLN A 39 -4.97 14.91 20.20
C GLN A 39 -6.14 14.00 19.81
N GLU A 40 -7.36 14.56 19.88
CA GLU A 40 -8.61 13.88 19.50
C GLU A 40 -8.61 13.40 18.04
N TYR A 41 -7.89 14.09 17.15
CA TYR A 41 -7.80 13.79 15.73
C TYR A 41 -6.35 13.61 15.28
N LEU A 42 -5.89 12.35 15.23
CA LEU A 42 -4.61 12.04 14.61
C LEU A 42 -4.75 11.96 13.09
N SER A 43 -3.97 12.76 12.34
CA SER A 43 -4.03 12.75 10.87
C SER A 43 -3.62 11.40 10.27
N ILE A 44 -4.26 11.02 9.16
CA ILE A 44 -4.00 9.74 8.50
C ILE A 44 -2.54 9.59 8.02
N ASP A 45 -1.90 10.69 7.63
CA ASP A 45 -0.48 10.72 7.24
C ASP A 45 0.42 10.27 8.40
N VAL A 46 0.17 10.81 9.60
CA VAL A 46 0.92 10.42 10.80
C VAL A 46 0.67 8.96 11.16
N VAL A 47 -0.58 8.48 11.02
CA VAL A 47 -0.91 7.06 11.23
C VAL A 47 -0.15 6.16 10.25
N CYS A 48 -0.10 6.51 8.96
CA CYS A 48 0.67 5.79 7.95
C CYS A 48 2.17 5.77 8.29
N ARG A 49 2.74 6.91 8.67
CA ARG A 49 4.16 7.01 9.05
C ARG A 49 4.48 6.15 10.26
N ILE A 50 3.65 6.19 11.30
CA ILE A 50 3.78 5.33 12.48
C ILE A 50 3.67 3.86 12.06
N GLY A 51 2.67 3.50 11.24
CA GLY A 51 2.46 2.16 10.73
C GLY A 51 3.67 1.62 9.98
N HIS A 52 4.25 2.43 9.10
CA HIS A 52 5.47 2.09 8.38
C HIS A 52 6.66 1.89 9.34
N ALA A 53 6.84 2.79 10.31
CA ALA A 53 7.92 2.70 11.29
C ALA A 53 7.85 1.43 12.17
N ILE A 54 6.65 0.92 12.45
CA ILE A 54 6.46 -0.27 13.30
C ILE A 54 6.10 -1.55 12.51
N GLY A 55 6.09 -1.48 11.17
CA GLY A 55 5.66 -2.58 10.30
C GLY A 55 4.24 -3.06 10.62
N HIS A 56 3.28 -2.13 10.69
CA HIS A 56 1.87 -2.43 10.97
C HIS A 56 0.96 -1.68 10.00
N ASP A 57 -0.02 -2.39 9.43
CA ASP A 57 -1.02 -1.80 8.54
C ASP A 57 -2.28 -1.45 9.33
N PHE A 58 -2.39 -0.18 9.73
CA PHE A 58 -3.54 0.38 10.46
C PHE A 58 -4.84 0.42 9.64
N ALA A 59 -4.81 0.07 8.35
CA ALA A 59 -6.01 0.06 7.52
C ALA A 59 -7.02 -1.03 7.93
N ASN A 60 -6.57 -2.07 8.64
CA ASN A 60 -7.47 -3.12 9.15
C ASN A 60 -8.27 -2.62 10.37
N GLU A 61 -7.67 -1.77 11.18
CA GLU A 61 -8.26 -1.18 12.38
C GLU A 61 -9.16 0.02 12.03
N PHE A 62 -8.83 0.78 10.98
CA PHE A 62 -9.54 2.00 10.61
C PHE A 62 -9.93 2.06 9.12
N PRO A 63 -10.66 1.08 8.57
CA PRO A 63 -10.92 0.98 7.13
C PRO A 63 -11.65 2.21 6.54
N GLU A 64 -12.60 2.80 7.28
CA GLU A 64 -13.36 3.97 6.82
C GLU A 64 -12.50 5.24 6.71
N ASP A 65 -11.60 5.47 7.68
CA ASP A 65 -10.72 6.64 7.68
C ASP A 65 -9.72 6.56 6.52
N PHE A 66 -9.17 5.37 6.27
CA PHE A 66 -8.28 5.12 5.14
C PHE A 66 -9.00 5.25 3.79
N ALA A 67 -10.26 4.79 3.69
CA ALA A 67 -11.06 4.98 2.48
C ALA A 67 -11.35 6.47 2.19
N ARG A 68 -11.72 7.24 3.22
CA ARG A 68 -11.96 8.69 3.11
C ARG A 68 -10.69 9.43 2.70
N ALA A 69 -9.56 9.08 3.29
CA ALA A 69 -8.26 9.65 2.94
C ALA A 69 -7.86 9.36 1.49
N GLY A 70 -8.05 8.12 1.01
CA GLY A 70 -7.80 7.75 -0.37
C GLY A 70 -8.62 8.56 -1.36
N ASN A 71 -9.92 8.74 -1.08
CA ASN A 71 -10.80 9.55 -1.91
C ASN A 71 -10.36 11.02 -1.97
N LYS A 72 -9.89 11.60 -0.85
CA LYS A 72 -9.37 12.96 -0.82
C LYS A 72 -8.10 13.10 -1.66
N ILE A 73 -7.15 12.16 -1.53
CA ILE A 73 -5.90 12.17 -2.30
C ILE A 73 -6.19 12.06 -3.79
N MET A 74 -7.11 11.17 -4.18
CA MET A 74 -7.56 11.03 -5.56
C MET A 74 -8.17 12.34 -6.08
N ALA A 75 -9.05 12.98 -5.31
CA ALA A 75 -9.68 14.24 -5.68
C ALA A 75 -8.65 15.39 -5.84
N ASP A 76 -7.68 15.48 -4.93
CA ASP A 76 -6.62 16.49 -4.96
C ASP A 76 -5.69 16.29 -6.18
N LEU A 77 -5.38 15.03 -6.54
CA LEU A 77 -4.60 14.70 -7.74
C LEU A 77 -5.35 15.13 -9.02
N MET A 78 -6.66 14.89 -9.07
CA MET A 78 -7.49 15.22 -10.23
C MET A 78 -7.70 16.74 -10.39
N THR A 79 -7.58 17.51 -9.31
CA THR A 79 -7.72 18.98 -9.33
C THR A 79 -6.39 19.74 -9.42
N GLY A 80 -5.25 19.04 -9.43
CA GLY A 80 -3.93 19.65 -9.67
C GLY A 80 -3.42 20.57 -8.55
N ASN A 81 -4.04 20.56 -7.36
CA ASN A 81 -3.77 21.51 -6.27
C ASN A 81 -2.67 21.09 -5.28
N VAL A 82 -1.75 20.18 -5.66
CA VAL A 82 -0.82 19.59 -4.69
C VAL A 82 0.60 20.10 -4.90
N ASP A 83 1.16 20.80 -3.91
CA ASP A 83 2.59 21.04 -3.78
C ASP A 83 3.32 19.71 -3.46
N GLN A 84 4.19 19.27 -4.39
CA GLN A 84 4.01 17.93 -4.95
C GLN A 84 5.13 16.90 -4.69
N GLN A 85 6.15 17.15 -3.87
CA GLN A 85 7.29 16.21 -3.83
C GLN A 85 7.31 15.25 -2.63
N GLN A 86 7.11 15.72 -1.39
CA GLN A 86 7.19 14.85 -0.21
C GLN A 86 5.89 14.08 0.07
N TYR A 87 4.74 14.76 -0.01
CA TYR A 87 3.44 14.12 0.25
C TYR A 87 3.06 13.13 -0.85
N TYR A 88 3.41 13.47 -2.10
CA TYR A 88 3.22 12.59 -3.26
C TYR A 88 4.02 11.30 -3.10
N ASN A 89 5.31 11.36 -2.72
CA ASN A 89 6.11 10.15 -2.59
C ASN A 89 5.54 9.20 -1.54
N THR A 90 5.27 9.62 -0.30
CA THR A 90 4.83 8.66 0.72
C THR A 90 3.40 8.17 0.49
N SER A 91 2.48 9.07 0.15
CA SER A 91 1.05 8.71 0.00
C SER A 91 0.78 7.95 -1.31
N VAL A 92 1.39 8.34 -2.42
CA VAL A 92 1.21 7.63 -3.70
C VAL A 92 1.87 6.25 -3.65
N GLN A 93 3.07 6.14 -3.06
CA GLN A 93 3.72 4.83 -2.89
C GLN A 93 2.86 3.88 -2.04
N TYR A 94 2.20 4.39 -0.98
CA TYR A 94 1.27 3.57 -0.18
C TYR A 94 0.12 3.02 -1.04
N TRP A 95 -0.57 3.88 -1.79
CA TRP A 95 -1.69 3.45 -2.64
C TRP A 95 -1.24 2.58 -3.82
N MET A 96 -0.08 2.86 -4.41
CA MET A 96 0.54 2.04 -5.44
C MET A 96 0.81 0.63 -4.93
N ASN A 97 1.41 0.49 -3.74
CA ASN A 97 1.68 -0.81 -3.14
C ASN A 97 0.38 -1.56 -2.81
N LYS A 98 -0.67 -0.87 -2.33
CA LYS A 98 -1.98 -1.50 -2.09
C LYS A 98 -2.61 -2.00 -3.40
N TYR A 99 -2.48 -1.22 -4.48
CA TYR A 99 -2.96 -1.62 -5.80
C TYR A 99 -2.18 -2.82 -6.36
N ILE A 100 -0.85 -2.81 -6.28
CA ILE A 100 0.00 -3.95 -6.65
C ILE A 100 -0.42 -5.20 -5.87
N THR A 101 -0.54 -5.10 -4.55
CA THR A 101 -0.97 -6.22 -3.68
C THR A 101 -2.33 -6.77 -4.10
N LEU A 102 -3.27 -5.90 -4.50
CA LEU A 102 -4.59 -6.31 -4.96
C LEU A 102 -4.50 -7.11 -6.27
N LEU A 103 -3.70 -6.62 -7.23
CA LEU A 103 -3.48 -7.30 -8.50
C LEU A 103 -2.78 -8.66 -8.32
N GLU A 104 -1.78 -8.72 -7.44
CA GLU A 104 -1.08 -9.96 -7.09
C GLU A 104 -2.06 -10.99 -6.52
N LYS A 105 -2.89 -10.60 -5.53
CA LYS A 105 -3.91 -11.49 -4.96
C LYS A 105 -4.92 -11.96 -6.01
N HIS A 106 -5.33 -11.08 -6.93
CA HIS A 106 -6.23 -11.46 -8.01
C HIS A 106 -5.58 -12.47 -8.97
N ASN A 107 -4.33 -12.25 -9.34
CA ASN A 107 -3.57 -13.18 -10.18
C ASN A 107 -3.36 -14.54 -9.48
N ASP A 108 -3.08 -14.54 -8.18
CA ASP A 108 -2.97 -15.75 -7.36
C ASP A 108 -4.27 -16.56 -7.38
N LEU A 109 -5.42 -15.88 -7.27
CA LEU A 109 -6.74 -16.53 -7.38
C LEU A 109 -6.96 -17.12 -8.77
N LEU A 110 -6.63 -16.40 -9.84
CA LEU A 110 -6.74 -16.91 -11.21
C LEU A 110 -5.84 -18.13 -11.43
N ILE A 111 -4.61 -18.12 -10.90
CA ILE A 111 -3.69 -19.26 -10.98
C ILE A 111 -4.22 -20.47 -10.22
N GLN A 112 -4.80 -20.26 -9.03
CA GLN A 112 -5.43 -21.34 -8.26
C GLN A 112 -6.61 -21.95 -9.01
N LEU A 113 -7.43 -21.13 -9.67
CA LEU A 113 -8.61 -21.56 -10.41
C LEU A 113 -8.24 -22.26 -11.73
N ASN A 114 -7.13 -21.85 -12.36
CA ASN A 114 -6.61 -22.45 -13.58
C ASN A 114 -5.64 -23.62 -13.31
N ARG A 115 -5.41 -24.00 -12.06
CA ARG A 115 -4.63 -25.20 -11.74
C ARG A 115 -5.51 -26.41 -12.12
N PRO A 116 -5.18 -27.17 -13.17
CA PRO A 116 -6.03 -28.26 -13.60
C PRO A 116 -6.07 -29.30 -12.47
N SER A 117 -7.26 -29.53 -11.93
CA SER A 117 -7.55 -30.71 -11.11
C SER A 117 -7.23 -31.94 -11.94
N GLY A 118 -6.09 -32.58 -11.67
CA GLY A 118 -5.64 -33.71 -12.47
C GLY A 118 -4.45 -34.43 -11.86
N ALA A 119 -4.67 -35.10 -10.72
CA ALA A 119 -3.91 -36.29 -10.39
C ALA A 119 -4.83 -37.50 -10.61
N ASP A 120 -4.97 -37.93 -11.86
CA ASP A 120 -4.99 -39.34 -12.24
C ASP A 120 -5.08 -39.50 -13.77
N GLY A 121 -4.19 -40.33 -14.33
CA GLY A 121 -4.26 -40.85 -15.70
C GLY A 121 -3.41 -40.12 -16.74
N GLY A 122 -2.30 -40.74 -17.15
CA GLY A 122 -1.26 -40.14 -17.98
C GLY A 122 -1.52 -40.04 -19.49
N ILE A 123 -0.58 -39.38 -20.17
CA ILE A 123 0.22 -39.81 -21.34
C ILE A 123 1.08 -38.59 -21.80
N PRO A 124 2.36 -38.78 -22.17
CA PRO A 124 3.25 -37.69 -22.53
C PRO A 124 3.11 -37.29 -24.00
N GLY A 125 3.21 -35.98 -24.26
CA GLY A 125 3.56 -35.46 -25.57
C GLY A 125 2.56 -34.47 -26.15
N SER A 126 2.86 -33.18 -26.05
CA SER A 126 2.71 -32.31 -27.21
C SER A 126 3.64 -31.10 -27.08
N VAL A 127 4.56 -31.04 -28.02
CA VAL A 127 5.57 -30.01 -28.22
C VAL A 127 4.87 -28.69 -28.57
N VAL A 128 5.02 -27.64 -27.75
CA VAL A 128 4.63 -26.29 -28.17
C VAL A 128 5.76 -25.69 -28.99
N SER A 129 5.49 -25.56 -30.29
CA SER A 129 6.35 -24.96 -31.30
C SER A 129 6.43 -23.44 -31.09
N GLY A 130 7.62 -22.89 -31.31
CA GLY A 130 7.98 -21.51 -31.02
C GLY A 130 7.18 -20.46 -31.80
N ILE A 131 6.82 -19.40 -31.08
CA ILE A 131 6.23 -18.18 -31.64
C ILE A 131 7.37 -17.39 -32.29
N LYS A 132 7.37 -17.32 -33.62
CA LYS A 132 8.32 -16.49 -34.38
C LYS A 132 7.80 -15.06 -34.36
N ASN A 133 8.47 -14.19 -33.60
CA ASN A 133 8.21 -12.76 -33.58
C ASN A 133 8.76 -12.13 -34.89
N THR A 134 7.90 -11.92 -35.88
CA THR A 134 8.23 -11.14 -37.07
C THR A 134 8.11 -9.66 -36.72
N GLY A 135 9.26 -9.02 -36.50
CA GLY A 135 9.37 -7.58 -36.29
C GLY A 135 8.80 -6.81 -37.46
N GLN A 136 7.85 -5.91 -37.16
CA GLN A 136 7.37 -4.93 -38.12
C GLN A 136 8.47 -3.92 -38.44
N HIS A 137 8.81 -3.86 -39.72
CA HIS A 137 9.77 -2.96 -40.34
C HIS A 137 9.19 -1.54 -40.38
N PHE A 138 9.79 -0.60 -39.64
CA PHE A 138 9.53 0.83 -39.76
C PHE A 138 10.18 1.37 -41.03
N SER A 139 9.41 2.09 -41.86
CA SER A 139 9.95 2.95 -42.91
C SER A 139 9.69 4.41 -42.56
N PRO A 140 10.69 5.32 -42.63
CA PRO A 140 10.46 6.74 -42.43
C PRO A 140 9.96 7.41 -43.73
N LEU A 141 8.87 8.18 -43.66
CA LEU A 141 8.48 9.04 -44.77
C LEU A 141 9.45 10.23 -44.85
N THR A 142 9.99 10.43 -46.05
CA THR A 142 10.87 11.56 -46.39
C THR A 142 10.11 12.54 -47.28
N HIS A 143 10.37 13.82 -47.03
CA HIS A 143 9.97 15.05 -47.72
C HIS A 143 8.56 15.62 -47.51
#